data_AF-A0A8B3FID1-F1
#
_entry.id   AF-A0A8B3FID1-F1
#
_cell.length_a   1.000
_cell.length_b   1.000
_cell.length_c   1.000
_cell.angle_alpha   90.00
_cell.angle_beta   90.00
_cell.angle_gamma   90.00
#
_symmetry.space_group_name_H-M   'P 1'
#
loop_
_entity.id
_entity.type
_entity.pdbx_description
1 polymer ?
#
loop_
_entity_poly.entity_id
_entity_poly.type
_entity_poly.pdbx_seq_one_letter_code
_entity_poly.pdbx_strand_id
1 'polypeptide(L)'
;MHEQSGHHDERGLSQSAQWAVLTPVVMLALLGVIDAGIWLHARSTVQQAAMTAAEVGALAGQGRSQVEQCVRSMTGELTDVTTTVEDAPGRITVHVEARAPLALDLGLARVGASSTRATEDS
;
A
#
# COMPACT_ATOMS: atom_id res chain seq x y z
N MET A 1 -45.05 -36.20 41.32
CA MET A 1 -43.84 -36.62 40.60
C MET A 1 -43.53 -35.48 39.64
N HIS A 2 -42.43 -34.75 39.88
CA HIS A 2 -42.19 -33.41 39.35
C HIS A 2 -41.88 -33.41 37.84
N GLU A 3 -42.61 -32.58 37.09
CA GLU A 3 -42.24 -32.14 35.76
C GLU A 3 -41.01 -31.23 35.87
N GLN A 4 -39.90 -31.61 35.26
CA GLN A 4 -38.75 -30.74 35.04
C GLN A 4 -38.72 -30.34 33.57
N SER A 5 -39.30 -29.18 33.28
CA SER A 5 -39.28 -28.55 31.97
C SER A 5 -37.90 -27.96 31.68
N GLY A 6 -37.35 -28.30 30.51
CA GLY A 6 -36.04 -27.87 30.04
C GLY A 6 -35.91 -26.36 29.86
N HIS A 7 -34.80 -25.81 30.36
CA HIS A 7 -34.37 -24.42 30.16
C HIS A 7 -32.83 -24.32 29.99
N HIS A 8 -32.18 -25.35 29.44
CA HIS A 8 -30.71 -25.38 29.33
C HIS A 8 -30.14 -25.11 27.93
N ASP A 9 -30.96 -25.01 26.88
CA ASP A 9 -30.45 -24.89 25.49
C ASP A 9 -30.24 -23.43 25.01
N GLU A 10 -30.89 -22.44 25.64
CA GLU A 10 -30.91 -21.07 25.13
C GLU A 10 -29.59 -20.33 25.37
N ARG A 11 -28.89 -20.63 26.47
CA ARG A 11 -27.58 -20.02 26.81
C ARG A 11 -26.43 -20.61 25.99
N GLY A 12 -26.50 -21.91 25.68
CA GLY A 12 -25.50 -22.60 24.85
C GLY A 12 -25.56 -22.16 23.39
N LEU A 13 -26.76 -21.92 22.86
CA LEU A 13 -26.93 -21.36 21.51
C LEU A 13 -26.43 -19.92 21.41
N SER A 14 -26.71 -19.10 22.43
CA SER A 14 -26.23 -17.71 22.46
C SER A 14 -24.70 -17.60 22.58
N GLN A 15 -24.07 -18.49 23.36
CA GLN A 15 -22.61 -18.53 23.48
C GLN A 15 -21.94 -19.05 22.19
N SER A 16 -22.48 -20.10 21.56
CA SER A 16 -21.93 -20.65 20.31
C SER A 16 -22.14 -19.71 19.11
N ALA A 17 -23.29 -19.04 19.00
CA ALA A 17 -23.52 -18.01 17.99
C ALA A 17 -22.60 -16.80 18.16
N GLN A 18 -22.30 -16.40 19.41
CA GLN A 18 -21.35 -15.33 19.69
C GLN A 18 -19.92 -15.68 19.26
N TRP A 19 -19.46 -16.91 19.52
CA TRP A 19 -18.16 -17.37 19.04
C TRP A 19 -18.12 -17.50 17.52
N ALA A 20 -19.22 -17.91 16.88
CA ALA A 20 -19.31 -18.04 15.43
C ALA A 20 -19.13 -16.70 14.69
N VAL A 21 -19.54 -15.57 15.29
CA VAL A 21 -19.31 -14.22 14.72
C VAL A 21 -17.96 -13.65 15.15
N LEU A 22 -17.49 -13.96 16.36
CA LEU A 22 -16.21 -13.44 16.84
C LEU A 22 -15.03 -13.93 16.00
N THR A 23 -15.02 -15.21 15.61
CA THR A 23 -13.96 -15.79 14.78
C THR A 23 -13.74 -15.03 13.45
N PRO A 24 -14.74 -14.84 12.58
CA PRO A 24 -14.55 -14.12 11.33
C PRO A 24 -14.16 -12.65 11.55
N VAL A 25 -14.68 -12.00 12.61
CA VAL A 25 -14.29 -10.61 12.94
C VAL A 25 -12.82 -10.52 13.32
N VAL A 26 -12.33 -11.45 14.14
CA VAL A 26 -10.90 -11.49 14.52
C VAL A 26 -10.02 -11.78 13.30
N MET A 27 -10.41 -12.73 12.43
CA MET A 27 -9.68 -13.00 11.20
C MET A 27 -9.64 -11.78 10.27
N LEU A 28 -10.77 -11.07 10.12
CA LEU A 28 -10.84 -9.85 9.33
C LEU A 28 -9.97 -8.73 9.92
N ALA A 29 -9.95 -8.58 11.24
CA ALA A 29 -9.10 -7.61 11.92
C ALA A 29 -7.61 -7.91 11.69
N LEU A 30 -7.20 -9.17 11.81
CA LEU A 30 -5.82 -9.59 11.53
C LEU A 30 -5.44 -9.35 10.07
N LEU A 31 -6.33 -9.68 9.13
CA LEU A 31 -6.12 -9.40 7.71
C LEU A 31 -5.95 -7.90 7.46
N GLY A 32 -6.80 -7.07 8.06
CA GLY A 32 -6.70 -5.61 7.95
C GLY A 32 -5.39 -5.04 8.49
N VAL A 33 -4.85 -5.60 9.57
CA VAL A 33 -3.53 -5.20 10.10
C VAL A 33 -2.40 -5.57 9.14
N ILE A 34 -2.45 -6.76 8.55
CA ILE A 34 -1.48 -7.20 7.55
C ILE A 34 -1.53 -6.29 6.32
N ASP A 35 -2.73 -6.05 5.79
CA ASP A 35 -2.93 -5.16 4.64
C ASP A 35 -2.45 -3.73 4.92
N ALA A 36 -2.69 -3.20 6.13
CA ALA A 36 -2.17 -1.90 6.54
C ALA A 36 -0.63 -1.84 6.54
N GLY A 37 0.02 -2.93 6.97
CA GLY A 37 1.48 -3.07 6.93
C GLY A 37 2.02 -3.05 5.49
N ILE A 38 1.40 -3.83 4.59
CA ILE A 38 1.75 -3.88 3.17
C ILE A 38 1.57 -2.51 2.53
N TRP A 39 0.48 -1.81 2.84
CA TRP A 39 0.22 -0.46 2.33
C TRP A 39 1.28 0.54 2.77
N LEU A 40 1.65 0.54 4.05
CA LEU A 40 2.68 1.43 4.58
C LEU A 40 4.06 1.15 3.96
N HIS A 41 4.38 -0.12 3.77
CA HIS A 41 5.59 -0.55 3.09
C HIS A 41 5.62 -0.04 1.64
N ALA A 42 4.55 -0.28 0.87
CA ALA A 42 4.40 0.20 -0.50
C ALA A 42 4.55 1.73 -0.60
N ARG A 43 3.93 2.48 0.32
CA ARG A 43 4.05 3.94 0.38
C ARG A 43 5.49 4.40 0.60
N SER A 44 6.21 3.73 1.49
CA SER A 44 7.62 4.03 1.77
C SER A 44 8.49 3.76 0.54
N THR A 45 8.29 2.61 -0.11
CA THR A 45 8.99 2.24 -1.35
C THR A 45 8.78 3.25 -2.47
N VAL A 46 7.54 3.71 -2.68
CA VAL A 46 7.22 4.73 -3.69
C VAL A 46 7.86 6.09 -3.36
N GLN A 47 7.90 6.48 -2.08
CA GLN A 47 8.59 7.70 -1.65
C GLN A 47 10.09 7.62 -1.90
N GLN A 48 10.73 6.51 -1.55
CA GLN A 48 12.15 6.29 -1.79
C GLN A 48 12.45 6.26 -3.29
N ALA A 49 11.63 5.57 -4.07
CA ALA A 49 11.76 5.53 -5.52
C ALA A 49 11.64 6.92 -6.14
N ALA A 50 10.64 7.72 -5.76
CA ALA A 50 10.49 9.09 -6.25
C ALA A 50 11.70 9.96 -5.88
N MET A 51 12.22 9.83 -4.66
CA MET A 51 13.39 10.57 -4.21
C MET A 51 14.63 10.21 -5.04
N THR A 52 14.99 8.93 -5.11
CA THR A 52 16.15 8.44 -5.88
C THR A 52 16.01 8.75 -7.37
N ALA A 53 14.82 8.60 -7.92
CA ALA A 53 14.53 8.92 -9.31
C ALA A 53 14.70 10.42 -9.63
N ALA A 54 14.36 11.31 -8.70
CA ALA A 54 14.63 12.74 -8.84
C ALA A 54 16.13 13.07 -8.76
N GLU A 55 16.91 12.31 -7.98
CA GLU A 55 18.39 12.43 -7.97
C GLU A 55 19.01 11.98 -9.29
N VAL A 56 18.57 10.82 -9.79
CA VAL A 56 18.95 10.27 -11.10
C VAL A 56 18.61 11.26 -12.21
N GLY A 57 17.41 11.84 -12.19
CA GLY A 57 16.98 12.81 -13.20
C GLY A 57 17.80 14.10 -13.16
N ALA A 58 18.19 14.57 -11.98
CA ALA A 58 18.97 15.81 -11.84
C ALA A 58 20.43 15.71 -12.32
N LEU A 59 20.94 14.49 -12.53
CA LEU A 59 22.30 14.28 -13.04
C LEU A 59 22.35 14.56 -14.55
N ALA A 60 23.28 15.43 -14.96
CA ALA A 60 23.49 15.80 -16.36
C ALA A 60 23.68 14.55 -17.25
N GLY A 61 22.78 14.37 -18.22
CA GLY A 61 22.84 13.27 -19.19
C GLY A 61 22.02 12.02 -18.85
N GLN A 62 21.36 11.95 -17.69
CA GLN A 62 20.41 10.86 -17.41
C GLN A 62 19.02 11.20 -17.92
N GLY A 63 18.67 10.67 -19.11
CA GLY A 63 17.35 10.85 -19.71
C GLY A 63 16.22 10.12 -18.98
N ARG A 64 14.97 10.47 -19.33
CA ARG A 64 13.71 9.92 -18.77
C ARG A 64 13.70 8.38 -18.66
N SER A 65 14.33 7.67 -19.59
CA SER A 65 14.41 6.20 -19.57
C SER A 65 15.15 5.64 -18.35
N GLN A 66 16.19 6.32 -17.87
CA GLN A 66 16.96 5.88 -16.69
C GLN A 66 16.18 6.13 -15.40
N VAL A 67 15.43 7.24 -15.34
CA VAL A 67 14.50 7.55 -14.25
C VAL A 67 13.41 6.47 -14.17
N GLU A 68 12.80 6.12 -15.29
CA GLU A 68 11.78 5.06 -15.35
C GLU A 68 12.35 3.68 -14.97
N GLN A 69 13.56 3.35 -15.40
CA GLN A 69 14.21 2.08 -15.07
C GLN A 69 14.58 1.99 -13.57
N CYS A 70 15.01 3.11 -12.98
CA CYS A 70 15.27 3.24 -11.55
C CYS A 70 13.99 3.04 -10.72
N VAL A 71 12.88 3.71 -11.09
CA VAL A 71 11.61 3.50 -10.40
C VAL A 71 11.18 2.03 -10.51
N ARG A 72 11.25 1.44 -11.72
CA ARG A 72 10.82 0.06 -11.97
C ARG A 72 11.62 -0.97 -11.19
N SER A 73 12.93 -0.77 -10.99
CA SER A 73 13.75 -1.71 -10.21
C SER A 73 13.42 -1.65 -8.72
N MET A 74 13.02 -0.49 -8.20
CA MET A 74 12.65 -0.32 -6.79
C MET A 74 11.21 -0.74 -6.50
N THR A 75 10.30 -0.61 -7.48
CA THR A 75 8.88 -0.91 -7.32
C THR A 75 8.49 -2.29 -7.87
N GLY A 76 9.43 -3.22 -8.03
CA GLY A 76 9.19 -4.50 -8.72
C GLY A 76 8.08 -5.39 -8.11
N GLU A 77 7.79 -5.21 -6.83
CA GLU A 77 6.71 -5.94 -6.10
C GLU A 77 5.35 -5.22 -6.17
N LEU A 78 5.32 -3.99 -6.69
CA LEU A 78 4.11 -3.18 -6.84
C LEU A 78 3.51 -3.37 -8.24
N THR A 79 2.20 -3.17 -8.35
CA THR A 79 1.45 -3.27 -9.61
C THR A 79 1.04 -1.90 -10.12
N ASP A 80 0.63 -1.80 -11.40
CA ASP A 80 0.12 -0.54 -11.99
C ASP A 80 1.07 0.67 -11.83
N VAL A 81 2.39 0.43 -11.89
CA VAL A 81 3.40 1.47 -11.65
C VAL A 81 3.41 2.45 -12.82
N THR A 82 3.08 3.71 -12.52
CA THR A 82 3.13 4.83 -13.45
C THR A 82 4.17 5.85 -12.96
N THR A 83 5.04 6.30 -13.85
CA THR A 83 6.05 7.32 -13.56
C THR A 83 5.84 8.51 -14.46
N THR A 84 5.78 9.71 -13.90
CA THR A 84 5.69 10.97 -14.63
C THR A 84 6.86 11.84 -14.23
N VAL A 85 7.63 12.27 -15.23
CA VAL A 85 8.79 13.13 -15.05
C VAL A 85 8.47 14.49 -15.66
N GLU A 86 8.44 15.51 -14.83
CA GLU A 86 8.30 16.91 -15.24
C GLU A 86 9.67 17.56 -15.19
N ASP A 87 10.14 17.98 -16.37
CA ASP A 87 11.42 18.64 -16.55
C ASP A 87 11.17 20.14 -16.75
N ALA A 88 11.70 20.96 -15.85
CA ALA A 88 11.60 22.41 -15.86
C ALA A 88 13.01 23.02 -15.76
N PRO A 89 13.23 24.25 -16.28
CA PRO A 89 14.53 24.88 -16.20
C PRO A 89 14.99 25.01 -14.73
N GLY A 90 16.12 24.38 -14.40
CA GLY A 90 16.68 24.38 -13.05
C GLY A 90 16.05 23.36 -12.07
N ARG A 91 15.11 22.51 -12.49
CA ARG A 91 14.36 21.61 -11.60
C ARG A 91 13.74 20.42 -12.32
N ILE A 92 13.89 19.24 -11.74
CA ILE A 92 13.17 18.03 -12.15
C ILE A 92 12.26 17.58 -11.02
N THR A 93 11.00 17.28 -11.36
CA THR A 93 10.03 16.65 -10.45
C THR A 93 9.65 15.28 -10.99
N VAL A 94 9.73 14.27 -10.12
CA VAL A 94 9.33 12.90 -10.44
C VAL A 94 8.13 12.53 -9.58
N HIS A 95 7.05 12.12 -10.24
CA HIS A 95 5.85 11.56 -9.64
C HIS A 95 5.83 10.05 -9.90
N VAL A 96 5.63 9.27 -8.85
CA VAL A 96 5.50 7.82 -8.92
C VAL A 96 4.15 7.45 -8.31
N GLU A 97 3.32 6.75 -9.08
CA GLU A 97 2.11 6.09 -8.61
C GLU A 97 2.23 4.59 -8.78
N ALA A 98 1.66 3.84 -7.84
CA ALA A 98 1.62 2.38 -7.89
C ALA A 98 0.42 1.84 -7.10
N ARG A 99 0.18 0.53 -7.21
CA ARG A 99 -0.82 -0.20 -6.45
C ARG A 99 -0.18 -1.31 -5.60
N ALA A 100 -0.46 -1.27 -4.30
CA ALA A 100 -0.05 -2.28 -3.33
C ALA A 100 -0.88 -3.57 -3.50
N PRO A 101 -0.26 -4.76 -3.37
CA PRO A 101 -0.97 -6.03 -3.46
C PRO A 101 -1.71 -6.35 -2.15
N LEU A 102 -2.84 -5.69 -1.91
CA LEU A 102 -3.67 -5.90 -0.72
C LEU A 102 -4.64 -7.07 -0.93
N ALA A 103 -4.89 -7.86 0.14
CA ALA A 103 -5.89 -8.92 0.09
C ALA A 103 -7.33 -8.35 0.05
N LEU A 104 -7.56 -7.24 0.74
CA LEU A 104 -8.81 -6.49 0.73
C LEU A 104 -8.63 -5.14 0.02
N ASP A 105 -8.82 -5.10 -1.31
CA ASP A 105 -8.77 -3.84 -2.08
C ASP A 105 -10.05 -3.01 -1.87
N LEU A 106 -10.11 -2.27 -0.76
CA LEU A 106 -11.18 -1.30 -0.44
C LEU A 106 -10.96 0.07 -1.12
N GLY A 107 -10.19 0.13 -2.21
CA GLY A 107 -9.77 1.39 -2.84
C GLY A 107 -8.59 2.06 -2.13
N LEU A 108 -8.04 1.43 -1.09
CA LEU A 108 -6.85 1.89 -0.37
C LEU A 108 -5.55 1.43 -1.05
N ALA A 109 -5.61 0.56 -2.06
CA ALA A 109 -4.43 -0.05 -2.66
C ALA A 109 -3.54 0.95 -3.43
N ARG A 110 -4.06 2.11 -3.86
CA ARG A 110 -3.29 3.11 -4.60
C ARG A 110 -2.36 3.89 -3.67
N VAL A 111 -1.09 3.96 -4.02
CA VAL A 111 -0.05 4.74 -3.34
C VAL A 111 0.65 5.65 -4.34
N GLY A 112 0.97 6.88 -3.94
CA GLY A 112 1.68 7.84 -4.79
C GLY A 112 2.61 8.74 -4.00
N ALA A 113 3.73 9.12 -4.61
CA ALA A 113 4.66 10.09 -4.06
C ALA A 113 5.28 10.95 -5.16
N SER A 114 5.68 12.16 -4.79
CA SER A 114 6.36 13.11 -5.67
C SER A 114 7.61 13.62 -4.99
N SER A 115 8.70 13.76 -5.74
CA SER A 115 9.93 14.38 -5.27
C SER A 115 10.45 15.36 -6.30
N THR A 116 11.00 16.47 -5.82
CA THR A 116 11.53 17.54 -6.66
C THR A 116 12.98 17.81 -6.29
N ARG A 117 13.85 17.94 -7.29
CA ARG A 117 15.26 18.28 -7.11
C ARG A 117 15.68 19.39 -8.06
N ALA A 118 16.55 20.29 -7.60
CA ALA A 118 17.16 21.29 -8.47
C ALA A 118 18.18 20.62 -9.39
N THR A 119 18.19 21.01 -10.67
CA THR A 119 19.23 20.59 -11.60
C THR A 119 20.40 21.56 -11.49
N GLU A 120 21.63 21.06 -11.40
CA GLU A 120 22.81 21.94 -11.44
C GLU A 120 22.88 22.55 -12.84
N ASP A 121 22.76 23.89 -12.89
CA ASP A 121 22.88 24.69 -14.11
C ASP A 121 24.26 24.47 -14.71
N SER A 122 24.30 23.94 -15.93
CA SER A 122 25.53 23.63 -16.66
C SER A 122 26.06 24.82 -17.43
#